data_AF-A0A538KZ14-F1
#
_entry.id   AF-A0A538KZ14-F1
#
_cell.length_a   1.000
_cell.length_b   1.000
_cell.length_c   1.000
_cell.angle_alpha   90.00
_cell.angle_beta   90.00
_cell.angle_gamma   90.00
#
_symmetry.space_group_name_H-M   'P 1'
#
loop_
_entity.id
_entity.type
_entity.pdbx_description
1 polymer ?
#
loop_
_entity_poly.entity_id
_entity_poly.type
_entity_poly.pdbx_seq_one_letter_code
_entity_poly.pdbx_strand_id
1 'polypeptide(L)'
;MQANMNRNTFLKRAGIGTVAAAAFPGALGSSTAFGATLPGNGHMIGEFVSFSQAPGPATGPVGTLVSPRIGMNGAVTFDAHADWVKGGGGYELFDQADPVPKPLKLTGQWTAEGFVDYSTKNVNTGAQLNPYGLIQPGILTLKADLDGLASGLTMMLVCNVGALGAPGGGLTGKDEGWFLEATPYGDFEPAGVGITHLSVEGISLMRG
;
A
#
# COMPACT_ATOMS: atom_id res chain seq x y z
N MET A 1 11.39 -29.60 -22.00
CA MET A 1 10.18 -29.94 -21.23
C MET A 1 9.74 -28.69 -20.49
N GLN A 2 8.78 -27.95 -21.04
CA GLN A 2 8.26 -26.72 -20.44
C GLN A 2 7.15 -27.07 -19.44
N ALA A 3 7.33 -26.67 -18.18
CA ALA A 3 6.30 -26.80 -17.16
C ALA A 3 5.16 -25.81 -17.49
N ASN A 4 4.03 -26.37 -17.91
CA ASN A 4 2.79 -25.61 -18.11
C ASN A 4 2.31 -25.13 -16.74
N MET A 5 2.43 -23.83 -16.47
CA MET A 5 1.91 -23.24 -15.25
C MET A 5 0.39 -23.36 -15.26
N ASN A 6 -0.16 -24.04 -14.26
CA ASN A 6 -1.58 -24.40 -14.20
C ASN A 6 -2.43 -23.13 -14.06
N ARG A 7 -3.24 -22.82 -15.09
CA ARG A 7 -4.10 -21.62 -15.16
C ARG A 7 -5.03 -21.49 -13.95
N ASN A 8 -5.36 -22.61 -13.30
CA ASN A 8 -6.17 -22.63 -12.08
C ASN A 8 -5.42 -22.14 -10.84
N THR A 9 -4.10 -22.26 -10.79
CA THR A 9 -3.27 -21.72 -9.70
C THR A 9 -3.11 -20.21 -9.84
N PHE A 10 -3.03 -19.71 -11.08
CA PHE A 10 -2.98 -18.27 -11.37
C PHE A 10 -4.30 -17.57 -11.01
N LEU A 11 -5.44 -18.16 -11.39
CA LEU A 11 -6.77 -17.64 -11.02
C LEU A 11 -7.03 -17.67 -9.51
N LYS A 12 -6.48 -18.66 -8.79
CA LYS A 12 -6.57 -18.68 -7.32
C LYS A 12 -5.74 -17.59 -6.64
N ARG A 13 -4.63 -17.12 -7.21
CA ARG A 13 -3.87 -15.98 -6.69
C ARG A 13 -4.53 -14.64 -7.04
N ALA A 14 -5.19 -14.53 -8.20
CA ALA A 14 -5.91 -13.32 -8.59
C ALA A 14 -7.29 -13.16 -7.91
N GLY A 15 -7.95 -14.26 -7.53
CA GLY A 15 -9.31 -14.26 -6.98
C GLY A 15 -9.43 -14.03 -5.46
N ILE A 16 -8.33 -14.05 -4.71
CA ILE A 16 -8.37 -13.81 -3.25
C ILE A 16 -8.35 -12.30 -2.93
N GLY A 17 -7.94 -11.45 -3.88
CA GLY A 17 -7.92 -9.98 -3.69
C GLY A 17 -9.23 -9.24 -4.04
N THR A 18 -10.18 -9.88 -4.73
CA THR A 18 -11.34 -9.17 -5.32
C THR A 18 -12.65 -9.26 -4.53
N VAL A 19 -12.75 -10.12 -3.51
CA VAL A 19 -14.00 -10.26 -2.74
C VAL A 19 -14.04 -9.33 -1.50
N ALA A 20 -12.91 -8.79 -1.05
CA ALA A 20 -12.87 -7.84 0.06
C ALA A 20 -13.28 -6.40 -0.33
N ALA A 21 -13.43 -6.10 -1.62
CA ALA A 21 -13.88 -4.77 -2.08
C ALA A 21 -15.37 -4.50 -1.81
N ALA A 22 -16.17 -5.54 -1.52
CA ALA A 22 -17.62 -5.40 -1.30
C ALA A 22 -18.02 -5.22 0.18
N ALA A 23 -17.06 -5.21 1.11
CA ALA A 23 -17.33 -5.11 2.55
C ALA A 23 -16.85 -3.79 3.19
N PHE A 24 -16.76 -2.71 2.40
CA PHE A 24 -16.62 -1.34 2.92
C PHE A 24 -17.83 -0.42 2.62
N PRO A 25 -19.08 -0.76 2.98
CA PRO A 25 -20.24 0.08 2.63
C PRO A 25 -20.63 1.10 3.73
N GLY A 26 -19.75 1.49 4.68
CA GLY A 26 -20.23 2.36 5.77
C GLY A 26 -19.25 3.06 6.71
N ALA A 27 -17.92 2.96 6.55
CA ALA A 27 -16.97 3.67 7.41
C ALA A 27 -16.30 4.89 6.75
N LEU A 28 -16.58 5.13 5.47
CA LEU A 28 -16.12 6.30 4.71
C LEU A 28 -17.36 6.96 4.12
N GLY A 29 -17.56 8.25 4.40
CA GLY A 29 -18.71 9.03 3.96
C GLY A 29 -18.98 8.84 2.47
N SER A 30 -19.98 8.01 2.17
CA SER A 30 -20.32 7.63 0.81
C SER A 30 -21.07 8.74 0.09
N SER A 31 -20.67 8.95 -1.17
CA SER A 31 -21.44 9.48 -2.31
C SER A 31 -21.32 10.95 -2.71
N THR A 32 -20.86 11.87 -1.86
CA THR A 32 -20.62 13.27 -2.30
C THR A 32 -19.17 13.57 -2.66
N ALA A 33 -18.21 12.71 -2.27
CA ALA A 33 -16.78 12.91 -2.54
C ALA A 33 -16.30 12.43 -3.93
N PHE A 34 -17.10 11.65 -4.65
CA PHE A 34 -16.66 10.97 -5.90
C PHE A 34 -17.61 11.15 -7.10
N GLY A 35 -18.48 12.16 -7.04
CA GLY A 35 -19.58 12.35 -8.00
C GLY A 35 -19.48 13.62 -8.84
N ALA A 36 -18.35 13.88 -9.49
CA ALA A 36 -18.22 14.81 -10.60
C ALA A 36 -16.89 14.55 -11.30
N THR A 37 -16.74 14.94 -12.56
CA THR A 37 -15.42 15.27 -13.11
C THR A 37 -14.90 16.42 -12.28
N LEU A 38 -14.21 16.11 -11.18
CA LEU A 38 -13.69 17.11 -10.28
C LEU A 38 -12.64 17.90 -11.08
N PRO A 39 -12.71 19.24 -11.12
CA PRO A 39 -11.71 20.03 -11.80
C PRO A 39 -10.34 19.67 -11.22
N GLY A 40 -9.37 19.39 -12.10
CA GLY A 40 -8.01 19.02 -11.70
C GLY A 40 -7.44 20.07 -10.76
N ASN A 41 -7.20 19.68 -9.53
CA ASN A 41 -6.57 20.51 -8.51
C ASN A 41 -5.13 20.06 -8.23
N GLY A 42 -4.54 19.22 -9.10
CA GLY A 42 -3.21 18.62 -8.94
C GLY A 42 -3.16 17.45 -7.95
N HIS A 43 -4.21 17.26 -7.16
CA HIS A 43 -4.20 16.31 -6.06
C HIS A 43 -4.73 14.92 -6.45
N MET A 44 -4.13 13.92 -5.83
CA MET A 44 -4.52 12.51 -5.83
C MET A 44 -4.66 12.04 -4.38
N ILE A 45 -5.37 10.94 -4.17
CA ILE A 45 -5.45 10.26 -2.88
C ILE A 45 -4.83 8.88 -2.95
N GLY A 46 -4.25 8.46 -1.83
CA GLY A 46 -3.84 7.08 -1.60
C GLY A 46 -4.48 6.56 -0.32
N GLU A 47 -5.02 5.35 -0.34
CA GLU A 47 -5.59 4.69 0.83
C GLU A 47 -5.15 3.23 0.87
N PHE A 48 -4.88 2.68 2.04
CA PHE A 48 -4.53 1.27 2.14
C PHE A 48 -4.88 0.67 3.50
N VAL A 49 -5.09 -0.64 3.48
CA VAL A 49 -5.10 -1.50 4.65
C VAL A 49 -4.40 -2.80 4.24
N SER A 50 -3.20 -3.04 4.72
CA SER A 50 -2.41 -4.21 4.33
C SER A 50 -1.30 -4.55 5.32
N PHE A 51 -0.77 -5.76 5.16
CA PHE A 51 0.28 -6.30 6.00
C PHE A 51 1.57 -6.46 5.23
N SER A 52 2.69 -6.14 5.87
CA SER A 52 4.03 -6.41 5.37
C SER A 52 4.87 -7.11 6.43
N GLN A 53 5.91 -7.82 5.98
CA GLN A 53 6.76 -8.65 6.83
C GLN A 53 8.23 -8.38 6.51
N ALA A 54 9.05 -8.32 7.56
CA ALA A 54 10.50 -8.21 7.42
C ALA A 54 11.16 -9.61 7.45
N PRO A 55 12.37 -9.77 6.87
CA PRO A 55 13.16 -10.98 7.05
C PRO A 55 13.55 -11.10 8.54
N GLY A 56 13.09 -12.16 9.20
CA GLY A 56 13.46 -12.48 10.59
C GLY A 56 14.42 -13.67 10.70
N PRO A 57 15.05 -13.88 11.88
CA PRO A 57 14.90 -13.12 13.12
C PRO A 57 15.65 -11.78 13.13
N ALA A 58 15.08 -10.76 13.80
CA ALA A 58 15.69 -9.43 13.91
C ALA A 58 15.41 -8.76 15.26
N THR A 59 16.28 -7.85 15.70
CA THR A 59 16.19 -7.13 16.98
C THR A 59 15.90 -5.65 16.76
N GLY A 60 14.91 -5.12 17.47
CA GLY A 60 14.51 -3.72 17.38
C GLY A 60 13.93 -3.18 18.69
N PRO A 61 13.13 -2.09 18.65
CA PRO A 61 12.69 -1.35 19.83
C PRO A 61 11.95 -2.16 20.89
N VAL A 62 11.26 -3.24 20.50
CA VAL A 62 10.47 -4.10 21.40
C VAL A 62 11.10 -5.48 21.60
N GLY A 63 12.42 -5.58 21.38
CA GLY A 63 13.21 -6.80 21.51
C GLY A 63 13.33 -7.57 20.19
N THR A 64 13.75 -8.83 20.30
CA THR A 64 13.96 -9.73 19.16
C THR A 64 12.63 -10.39 18.75
N LEU A 65 12.31 -10.28 17.46
CA LEU A 65 11.16 -10.95 16.84
C LEU A 65 11.67 -11.98 15.84
N VAL A 66 11.05 -13.17 15.82
CA VAL A 66 11.41 -14.28 14.92
C VAL A 66 10.87 -14.02 13.51
N SER A 67 9.66 -13.47 13.41
CA SER A 67 9.02 -13.15 12.13
C SER A 67 8.29 -11.81 12.26
N PRO A 68 9.02 -10.67 12.21
CA PRO A 68 8.44 -9.34 12.41
C PRO A 68 7.39 -9.05 11.34
N ARG A 69 6.16 -8.73 11.75
CA ARG A 69 5.07 -8.39 10.83
C ARG A 69 4.32 -7.17 11.31
N ILE A 70 3.98 -6.29 10.38
CA ILE A 70 3.20 -5.09 10.67
C ILE A 70 1.91 -5.13 9.85
N GLY A 71 0.78 -4.89 10.51
CA GLY A 71 -0.45 -4.45 9.85
C GLY A 71 -0.54 -2.93 9.87
N MET A 72 -0.83 -2.31 8.74
CA MET A 72 -0.97 -0.85 8.64
C MET A 72 -2.23 -0.48 7.88
N ASN A 73 -2.81 0.64 8.28
CA ASN A 73 -3.80 1.35 7.50
C ASN A 73 -3.40 2.82 7.37
N GLY A 74 -3.90 3.49 6.34
CA GLY A 74 -3.83 4.94 6.31
C GLY A 74 -4.32 5.54 5.01
N ALA A 75 -4.27 6.87 4.99
CA ALA A 75 -4.70 7.69 3.88
C ALA A 75 -3.74 8.86 3.69
N VAL A 76 -3.45 9.18 2.43
CA VAL A 76 -2.62 10.31 2.02
C VAL A 76 -3.33 11.09 0.91
N THR A 77 -3.09 12.39 0.87
CA THR A 77 -3.31 13.23 -0.30
C THR A 77 -1.94 13.67 -0.79
N PHE A 78 -1.72 13.62 -2.10
CA PHE A 78 -0.43 13.98 -2.70
C PHE A 78 -0.61 14.72 -4.02
N ASP A 79 0.41 15.47 -4.39
CA ASP A 79 0.56 16.14 -5.68
C ASP A 79 1.99 15.85 -6.17
N ALA A 80 2.09 15.06 -7.24
CA ALA A 80 3.37 14.63 -7.80
C ALA A 80 4.10 15.74 -8.58
N HIS A 81 3.40 16.79 -8.99
CA HIS A 81 4.00 17.94 -9.68
C HIS A 81 4.53 18.99 -8.71
N ALA A 82 3.95 19.05 -7.51
CA ALA A 82 4.36 19.95 -6.43
C ALA A 82 5.28 19.30 -5.39
N ASP A 83 5.72 18.06 -5.61
CA ASP A 83 6.50 17.24 -4.66
C ASP A 83 5.89 17.26 -3.25
N TRP A 84 4.57 17.06 -3.17
CA TRP A 84 3.82 17.26 -1.95
C TRP A 84 3.04 16.02 -1.55
N VAL A 85 3.03 15.71 -0.25
CA VAL A 85 2.19 14.68 0.35
C VAL A 85 1.85 15.07 1.78
N LYS A 86 0.63 14.75 2.20
CA LYS A 86 0.22 14.74 3.61
C LYS A 86 -0.69 13.56 3.88
N GLY A 87 -0.56 13.01 5.08
CA GLY A 87 -1.41 11.92 5.52
C GLY A 87 -0.75 11.10 6.60
N GLY A 88 -1.30 9.92 6.83
CA GLY A 88 -0.86 9.03 7.89
C GLY A 88 -1.90 7.97 8.20
N GLY A 89 -1.72 7.29 9.33
CA GLY A 89 -2.66 6.29 9.81
C GLY A 89 -2.12 5.51 11.00
N GLY A 90 -2.64 4.30 11.21
CA GLY A 90 -2.28 3.43 12.32
C GLY A 90 -1.39 2.27 11.89
N TYR A 91 -0.61 1.75 12.84
CA TYR A 91 0.14 0.51 12.65
C TYR A 91 0.13 -0.37 13.90
N GLU A 92 0.27 -1.68 13.66
CA GLU A 92 0.35 -2.73 14.67
C GLU A 92 1.49 -3.69 14.31
N LEU A 93 2.53 -3.74 15.15
CA LEU A 93 3.64 -4.68 15.04
C LEU A 93 3.39 -5.90 15.92
N PHE A 94 3.60 -7.09 15.36
CA PHE A 94 3.52 -8.35 16.08
C PHE A 94 4.56 -9.35 15.56
N ASP A 95 4.79 -10.43 16.32
CA ASP A 95 5.57 -11.57 15.82
C ASP A 95 4.63 -12.57 15.13
N GLN A 96 4.85 -12.81 13.85
CA GLN A 96 4.09 -13.79 13.09
C GLN A 96 4.35 -15.23 13.57
N ALA A 97 5.43 -15.49 14.30
CA ALA A 97 5.69 -16.78 14.93
C ALA A 97 4.87 -17.03 16.21
N ASP A 98 4.31 -15.98 16.82
CA ASP A 98 3.54 -16.11 18.07
C ASP A 98 2.22 -16.88 17.86
N PRO A 99 1.73 -17.59 18.91
CA PRO A 99 0.44 -18.27 18.88
C PRO A 99 -0.72 -17.27 18.70
N VAL A 100 -1.86 -17.76 18.20
CA VAL A 100 -3.10 -16.98 18.11
C VAL A 100 -3.86 -17.07 19.45
N PRO A 101 -4.40 -15.96 19.99
CA PRO A 101 -4.35 -14.59 19.46
C PRO A 101 -2.95 -13.99 19.55
N LYS A 102 -2.51 -13.36 18.45
CA LYS A 102 -1.15 -12.80 18.34
C LYS A 102 -0.99 -11.60 19.28
N PRO A 103 -0.04 -11.63 20.22
CA PRO A 103 0.22 -10.47 21.06
C PRO A 103 0.78 -9.31 20.23
N LEU A 104 0.17 -8.14 20.37
CA LEU A 104 0.74 -6.89 19.85
C LEU A 104 2.02 -6.57 20.62
N LYS A 105 3.08 -6.26 19.89
CA LYS A 105 4.39 -5.90 20.45
C LYS A 105 4.57 -4.40 20.52
N LEU A 106 4.05 -3.70 19.51
CA LEU A 106 4.03 -2.23 19.44
C LEU A 106 2.82 -1.80 18.61
N THR A 107 2.22 -0.68 18.97
CA THR A 107 1.21 0.01 18.16
C THR A 107 1.50 1.49 18.16
N GLY A 108 1.11 2.19 17.11
CA GLY A 108 1.34 3.62 17.01
C GLY A 108 0.64 4.24 15.82
N GLN A 109 0.89 5.53 15.62
CA GLN A 109 0.54 6.21 14.39
C GLN A 109 1.75 6.31 13.47
N TRP A 110 1.47 6.55 12.21
CA TRP A 110 2.48 6.92 11.23
C TRP A 110 2.06 8.19 10.50
N THR A 111 3.04 9.00 10.12
CA THR A 111 2.81 10.27 9.41
C THR A 111 3.67 10.33 8.17
N ALA A 112 3.13 10.87 7.07
CA ALA A 112 3.90 11.18 5.88
C ALA A 112 4.66 12.50 6.09
N GLU A 113 5.99 12.44 5.99
CA GLU A 113 6.90 13.56 6.24
C GLU A 113 7.32 14.28 4.96
N GLY A 114 7.29 13.59 3.82
CA GLY A 114 7.69 14.20 2.55
C GLY A 114 7.46 13.30 1.35
N PHE A 115 7.26 13.92 0.19
CA PHE A 115 7.14 13.22 -1.09
C PHE A 115 8.54 12.80 -1.57
N VAL A 116 8.63 11.66 -2.25
CA VAL A 116 9.88 11.19 -2.86
C VAL A 116 9.70 10.97 -4.36
N ASP A 117 8.73 10.16 -4.76
CA ASP A 117 8.48 9.83 -6.17
C ASP A 117 7.06 9.34 -6.39
N TYR A 118 6.54 9.50 -7.61
CA TYR A 118 5.32 8.84 -8.04
C TYR A 118 5.47 8.29 -9.46
N SER A 119 5.39 6.97 -9.59
CA SER A 119 5.53 6.29 -10.87
C SER A 119 4.24 5.58 -11.28
N THR A 120 3.81 5.87 -12.50
CA THR A 120 2.72 5.17 -13.20
C THR A 120 3.27 4.26 -14.31
N LYS A 121 4.49 3.75 -14.14
CA LYS A 121 5.13 2.82 -15.08
C LYS A 121 5.39 1.48 -14.41
N ASN A 122 5.32 0.41 -15.20
CA ASN A 122 5.80 -0.89 -14.76
C ASN A 122 7.32 -0.83 -14.58
N VAL A 123 7.81 -1.19 -13.39
CA VAL A 123 9.25 -1.08 -13.05
C VAL A 123 10.13 -2.07 -13.81
N ASN A 124 9.56 -3.19 -14.29
CA ASN A 124 10.28 -4.24 -15.00
C ASN A 124 10.32 -4.00 -16.51
N THR A 125 9.29 -3.35 -17.08
CA THR A 125 9.15 -3.17 -18.55
C THR A 125 9.21 -1.72 -19.01
N GLY A 126 9.07 -0.76 -18.09
CA GLY A 126 8.96 0.68 -18.41
C GLY A 126 7.64 1.08 -19.07
N ALA A 127 6.70 0.15 -19.26
CA ALA A 127 5.42 0.42 -19.91
C ALA A 127 4.54 1.34 -19.05
N GLN A 128 3.87 2.30 -19.69
CA GLN A 128 2.89 3.15 -19.04
C GLN A 128 1.69 2.32 -18.55
N LEU A 129 1.27 2.58 -17.31
CA LEU A 129 0.09 1.98 -16.68
C LEU A 129 -1.11 2.88 -16.92
N ASN A 130 -2.18 2.32 -17.47
CA ASN A 130 -3.41 3.05 -17.73
C ASN A 130 -4.35 2.96 -16.52
N PRO A 131 -5.09 4.03 -16.20
CA PRO A 131 -6.07 4.00 -15.13
C PRO A 131 -7.23 3.05 -15.44
N TYR A 132 -7.85 2.51 -14.39
CA TYR A 132 -9.09 1.75 -14.43
C TYR A 132 -10.18 2.50 -13.65
N GLY A 133 -11.04 3.22 -14.36
CA GLY A 133 -11.98 4.14 -13.73
C GLY A 133 -11.22 5.26 -13.00
N LEU A 134 -11.47 5.40 -11.70
CA LEU A 134 -10.77 6.38 -10.85
C LEU A 134 -9.50 5.83 -10.18
N ILE A 135 -9.13 4.57 -10.45
CA ILE A 135 -7.97 3.92 -9.85
C ILE A 135 -6.79 4.04 -10.81
N GLN A 136 -5.67 4.59 -10.33
CA GLN A 136 -4.43 4.67 -11.08
C GLN A 136 -3.46 3.59 -10.56
N PRO A 137 -3.15 2.55 -11.35
CA PRO A 137 -2.04 1.67 -11.00
C PRO A 137 -0.74 2.47 -10.93
N GLY A 138 0.02 2.30 -9.87
CA GLY A 138 1.20 3.10 -9.61
C GLY A 138 1.90 2.80 -8.30
N ILE A 139 3.02 3.48 -8.10
CA ILE A 139 3.87 3.40 -6.92
C ILE A 139 4.07 4.82 -6.40
N LEU A 140 3.55 5.13 -5.21
CA LEU A 140 3.85 6.36 -4.48
C LEU A 140 4.94 6.08 -3.47
N THR A 141 6.05 6.82 -3.55
CA THR A 141 7.15 6.75 -2.58
C THR A 141 7.15 8.03 -1.74
N LEU A 142 7.23 7.86 -0.43
CA LEU A 142 7.22 8.95 0.55
C LEU A 142 8.17 8.66 1.71
N LYS A 143 8.51 9.71 2.46
CA LYS A 143 9.13 9.59 3.78
C LYS A 143 8.07 9.46 4.85
N ALA A 144 8.28 8.55 5.78
CA ALA A 144 7.35 8.29 6.86
C ALA A 144 8.06 8.17 8.21
N ASP A 145 7.36 8.64 9.23
CA ASP A 145 7.70 8.42 10.63
C ASP A 145 6.67 7.46 11.24
N LEU A 146 7.14 6.45 11.98
CA LEU A 146 6.31 5.50 12.71
C LEU A 146 6.61 5.63 14.20
N ASP A 147 5.64 6.12 14.96
CA ASP A 147 5.78 6.45 16.39
C ASP A 147 6.31 5.27 17.19
N GLY A 148 7.49 5.41 17.80
CA GLY A 148 8.09 4.36 18.62
C GLY A 148 8.80 3.24 17.83
N LEU A 149 8.71 3.22 16.50
CA LEU A 149 9.46 2.30 15.65
C LEU A 149 10.71 2.98 15.09
N ALA A 150 10.56 4.02 14.26
CA ALA A 150 11.65 4.79 13.65
C ALA A 150 11.11 5.99 12.85
N SER A 151 12.01 6.91 12.51
CA SER A 151 11.73 8.13 11.73
C SER A 151 12.55 8.16 10.43
N GLY A 152 12.07 8.91 9.43
CA GLY A 152 12.75 9.13 8.14
C GLY A 152 12.75 7.92 7.21
N LEU A 153 11.85 6.96 7.46
CA LEU A 153 11.75 5.71 6.72
C LEU A 153 11.27 5.97 5.28
N THR A 154 11.72 5.17 4.33
CA THR A 154 11.17 5.21 2.97
C THR A 154 9.99 4.25 2.90
N MET A 155 8.79 4.79 2.67
CA MET A 155 7.58 3.99 2.46
C MET A 155 7.18 4.04 0.99
N MET A 156 6.85 2.89 0.42
CA MET A 156 6.29 2.80 -0.92
C MET A 156 4.90 2.20 -0.85
N LEU A 157 3.90 2.89 -1.38
CA LEU A 157 2.54 2.39 -1.56
C LEU A 157 2.39 1.91 -3.00
N VAL A 158 2.09 0.62 -3.17
CA VAL A 158 1.96 -0.02 -4.48
C VAL A 158 0.51 -0.38 -4.71
N CYS A 159 -0.09 0.19 -5.76
CA CYS A 159 -1.43 -0.12 -6.23
C CYS A 159 -1.36 -0.80 -7.60
N ASN A 160 -1.82 -2.04 -7.66
CA ASN A 160 -1.99 -2.85 -8.84
C ASN A 160 -3.48 -3.05 -9.10
N VAL A 161 -3.89 -2.97 -10.36
CA VAL A 161 -5.26 -3.28 -10.78
C VAL A 161 -5.27 -4.60 -11.52
N GLY A 162 -5.54 -5.69 -10.79
CA GLY A 162 -5.56 -7.05 -11.33
C GLY A 162 -6.56 -7.26 -12.47
N ALA A 163 -7.67 -6.51 -12.51
CA ALA A 163 -8.67 -6.58 -13.57
C ALA A 163 -8.14 -6.19 -14.97
N LEU A 164 -7.09 -5.37 -15.02
CA LEU A 164 -6.38 -5.04 -16.26
C LEU A 164 -5.34 -6.11 -16.64
N GLY A 165 -4.94 -6.96 -15.69
CA GLY A 165 -4.03 -8.09 -15.89
C GLY A 165 -2.61 -7.69 -16.37
N ALA A 166 -1.78 -8.71 -16.58
CA ALA A 166 -0.64 -8.62 -17.49
C ALA A 166 -1.03 -9.28 -18.82
N PRO A 167 -0.78 -8.67 -19.99
CA PRO A 167 -0.01 -7.45 -20.28
C PRO A 167 -0.85 -6.15 -20.31
N GLY A 168 -2.09 -6.15 -19.82
CA GLY A 168 -3.03 -5.02 -19.96
C GLY A 168 -2.75 -3.78 -19.09
N GLY A 169 -1.51 -3.62 -18.59
CA GLY A 169 -1.03 -2.36 -18.01
C GLY A 169 -1.51 -2.06 -16.59
N GLY A 170 -2.03 -3.03 -15.85
CA GLY A 170 -2.48 -2.83 -14.46
C GLY A 170 -1.48 -3.22 -13.38
N LEU A 171 -0.36 -3.87 -13.73
CA LEU A 171 0.62 -4.35 -12.78
C LEU A 171 1.87 -3.48 -12.80
N THR A 172 2.26 -2.98 -11.63
CA THR A 172 3.45 -2.14 -11.42
C THR A 172 4.76 -2.93 -11.54
N GLY A 173 4.70 -4.25 -11.41
CA GLY A 173 5.88 -5.11 -11.31
C GLY A 173 6.39 -5.31 -9.88
N LYS A 174 5.71 -4.72 -8.88
CA LYS A 174 5.87 -5.00 -7.45
C LYS A 174 4.58 -5.56 -6.86
N ASP A 175 4.71 -6.24 -5.73
CA ASP A 175 3.56 -6.81 -5.02
C ASP A 175 2.67 -5.70 -4.44
N GLU A 176 1.36 -5.96 -4.45
CA GLU A 176 0.32 -5.09 -3.90
C GLU A 176 0.51 -4.87 -2.40
N GLY A 177 0.42 -3.63 -1.94
CA GLY A 177 0.53 -3.28 -0.52
C GLY A 177 1.52 -2.16 -0.29
N TRP A 178 2.37 -2.30 0.73
CA TRP A 178 3.39 -1.31 1.04
C TRP A 178 4.75 -1.94 1.37
N PHE A 179 5.81 -1.19 1.06
CA PHE A 179 7.17 -1.46 1.50
C PHE A 179 7.58 -0.41 2.53
N LEU A 180 8.41 -0.80 3.50
CA LEU A 180 9.00 0.14 4.45
C LEU A 180 10.47 -0.23 4.66
N GLU A 181 11.34 0.66 4.24
CA GLU A 181 12.79 0.42 4.20
C GLU A 181 13.49 1.11 5.38
N ALA A 182 14.69 0.63 5.69
CA ALA A 182 15.57 1.16 6.73
C ALA A 182 14.98 1.09 8.15
N THR A 183 14.16 0.06 8.43
CA THR A 183 13.61 -0.15 9.77
C THR A 183 14.61 -0.90 10.67
N PRO A 184 14.47 -0.81 12.01
CA PRO A 184 15.28 -1.60 12.94
C PRO A 184 15.15 -3.12 12.77
N TYR A 185 14.07 -3.60 12.15
CA TYR A 185 13.82 -5.03 11.93
C TYR A 185 14.23 -5.51 10.51
N GLY A 186 14.83 -4.63 9.70
CA GLY A 186 15.04 -4.86 8.27
C GLY A 186 13.91 -4.31 7.40
N ASP A 187 13.99 -4.50 6.10
CA ASP A 187 12.98 -3.97 5.18
C ASP A 187 11.72 -4.82 5.21
N PHE A 188 10.57 -4.16 5.32
CA PHE A 188 9.27 -4.81 5.26
C PHE A 188 8.78 -4.84 3.82
N GLU A 189 8.38 -6.02 3.37
CA GLU A 189 7.79 -6.26 2.05
C GLU A 189 6.34 -6.76 2.17
N PRO A 190 5.46 -6.49 1.18
CA PRO A 190 4.07 -6.93 1.22
C PRO A 190 3.92 -8.44 1.49
N ALA A 191 3.09 -8.78 2.47
CA ALA A 191 2.86 -10.17 2.87
C ALA A 191 1.64 -10.81 2.16
N GLY A 192 1.22 -10.24 1.03
CA GLY A 192 0.13 -10.74 0.18
C GLY A 192 -1.28 -10.63 0.79
N VAL A 193 -1.47 -9.79 1.82
CA VAL A 193 -2.76 -9.58 2.48
C VAL A 193 -3.04 -8.08 2.57
N GLY A 194 -4.14 -7.66 1.96
CA GLY A 194 -4.63 -6.29 1.98
C GLY A 194 -4.78 -5.67 0.59
N ILE A 195 -5.03 -4.36 0.57
CA ILE A 195 -5.27 -3.57 -0.64
C ILE A 195 -4.68 -2.17 -0.50
N THR A 196 -4.22 -1.63 -1.63
CA THR A 196 -3.82 -0.23 -1.79
C THR A 196 -4.62 0.38 -2.93
N HIS A 197 -5.17 1.56 -2.72
CA HIS A 197 -5.80 2.39 -3.72
C HIS A 197 -4.92 3.61 -3.95
N LEU A 198 -4.63 3.91 -5.22
CA LEU A 198 -4.15 5.22 -5.65
C LEU A 198 -5.14 5.75 -6.67
N SER A 199 -5.52 7.02 -6.53
CA SER A 199 -6.50 7.63 -7.40
C SER A 199 -5.86 8.28 -8.63
N VAL A 200 -6.67 8.51 -9.67
CA VAL A 200 -6.36 9.51 -10.69
C VAL A 200 -6.37 10.92 -10.09
N GLU A 201 -5.82 11.90 -10.82
CA GLU A 201 -5.82 13.31 -10.43
C GLU A 201 -7.25 13.89 -10.31
N GLY A 202 -7.39 14.93 -9.50
CA GLY A 202 -8.63 15.66 -9.25
C GLY A 202 -9.40 15.15 -8.03
N ILE A 203 -8.81 14.25 -7.24
CA ILE A 203 -9.44 13.69 -6.06
C ILE A 203 -8.68 14.16 -4.82
N SER A 204 -9.40 14.65 -3.82
CA SER A 204 -8.81 15.14 -2.57
C SER A 204 -9.66 14.77 -1.37
N LEU A 205 -8.99 14.48 -0.25
CA LEU A 205 -9.66 14.38 1.04
C LEU A 205 -9.88 15.80 1.58
N MET A 206 -11.14 16.26 1.60
CA MET A 206 -11.49 17.46 2.35
C MET A 206 -11.41 17.13 3.84
N ARG A 207 -10.38 17.61 4.54
CA ARG A 207 -10.39 17.64 6.01
C ARG A 207 -11.30 18.80 6.45
N GLY A 208 -12.36 18.46 7.18
CA GLY A 208 -13.08 19.40 8.04
C GLY A 208 -12.26 19.79 9.27
#